data_AF-A0A2R6LVP1-F1
#
_entry.id   AF-A0A2R6LVP1-F1
#
_cell.length_a   1.000
_cell.length_b   1.000
_cell.length_c   1.000
_cell.angle_alpha   90.00
_cell.angle_beta   90.00
_cell.angle_gamma   90.00
#
_symmetry.space_group_name_H-M   'P 1'
#
loop_
_entity.id
_entity.type
_entity.pdbx_description
1 polymer ?
#
loop_
_entity_poly.entity_id
_entity_poly.type
_entity_poly.pdbx_seq_one_letter_code
_entity_poly.pdbx_strand_id
1 'polypeptide(L)'
;MDRTIRISGQTIRVSEEFYERVKARQEEEGESLEEAVRHEAGGPHPGEVAGLFTPEETERMKEAVEELRSRDRSRLERVREAFSEDE
;
A
#
# COMPACT_ATOMS: atom_id res chain seq x y z
N MET A 1 17.18 2.56 8.97
CA MET A 1 17.15 1.16 8.48
C MET A 1 15.73 0.86 8.00
N ASP A 2 15.54 0.03 6.97
CA ASP A 2 14.22 -0.44 6.56
C ASP A 2 13.71 -1.57 7.48
N ARG A 3 12.40 -1.58 7.74
CA ARG A 3 11.69 -2.60 8.53
C ARG A 3 10.67 -3.32 7.67
N THR A 4 10.36 -4.56 8.06
CA THR A 4 9.45 -5.41 7.29
C THR A 4 8.14 -5.58 8.05
N ILE A 5 7.01 -5.29 7.38
CA ILE A 5 5.66 -5.45 7.93
C ILE A 5 4.93 -6.53 7.11
N ARG A 6 4.15 -7.38 7.78
CA ARG A 6 3.30 -8.38 7.15
C ARG A 6 1.83 -8.02 7.31
N ILE A 7 1.09 -7.91 6.20
CA ILE A 7 -0.33 -7.53 6.18
C ILE A 7 -1.07 -8.49 5.25
N SER A 8 -2.12 -9.16 5.74
CA SER A 8 -2.96 -10.07 4.94
C SER A 8 -2.16 -11.07 4.08
N GLY A 9 -1.03 -11.57 4.61
CA GLY A 9 -0.15 -12.52 3.92
C GLY A 9 0.90 -11.92 2.99
N GLN A 10 0.88 -10.62 2.72
CA GLN A 10 1.90 -9.91 1.95
C GLN A 10 2.97 -9.29 2.87
N THR A 11 4.21 -9.23 2.38
CA THR A 11 5.35 -8.69 3.12
C THR A 11 5.86 -7.44 2.42
N ILE A 12 5.89 -6.29 3.11
CA ILE A 12 6.36 -5.01 2.57
C ILE A 12 7.54 -4.48 3.39
N ARG A 13 8.48 -3.80 2.72
CA ARG A 13 9.55 -3.05 3.38
C ARG A 13 9.15 -1.60 3.50
N VAL A 14 9.33 -1.02 4.68
CA VAL A 14 8.98 0.36 5.01
C VAL A 14 10.15 1.05 5.71
N SER A 15 10.14 2.38 5.76
CA SER A 15 11.09 3.11 6.60
C SER A 15 10.80 2.87 8.09
N GLU A 16 11.82 2.98 8.93
CA GLU A 16 11.64 2.95 10.39
C GLU A 16 10.63 3.99 10.87
N GLU A 17 10.67 5.20 10.30
CA GLU A 17 9.72 6.27 10.63
C GLU A 17 8.26 5.88 10.33
N PHE A 18 8.02 5.19 9.21
CA PHE A 18 6.68 4.70 8.87
C PHE A 18 6.22 3.62 9.85
N TYR A 19 7.12 2.70 10.21
CA TYR A 19 6.84 1.66 11.20
C TYR A 19 6.47 2.25 12.56
N GLU A 20 7.18 3.27 13.03
CA GLU A 20 6.91 3.92 14.32
C GLU A 20 5.55 4.61 14.34
N ARG A 21 5.15 5.28 13.24
CA ARG A 21 3.82 5.90 13.15
C ARG A 21 2.69 4.88 13.15
N VAL A 22 2.87 3.77 12.44
CA VAL A 22 1.92 2.65 12.45
C VAL A 22 1.80 2.08 13.86
N LYS A 23 2.93 1.83 14.54
CA LYS A 23 2.97 1.29 15.91
C LYS A 23 2.28 2.22 16.91
N ALA A 24 2.55 3.53 16.83
CA ALA A 24 1.92 4.53 17.69
C ALA A 24 0.40 4.46 17.60
N ARG A 25 -0.17 4.40 16.39
CA ARG A 25 -1.62 4.24 16.21
C ARG A 25 -2.20 2.95 16.78
N GLN A 26 -1.51 1.82 16.59
CA GLN A 26 -1.98 0.55 17.17
C GLN A 26 -2.08 0.64 18.70
N GLU A 27 -1.16 1.37 19.34
CA GLU A 27 -1.12 1.56 20.79
C GLU A 27 -2.10 2.65 21.27
N GLU A 28 -2.27 3.73 20.51
CA GLU A 28 -3.08 4.89 20.87
C GLU A 28 -4.57 4.73 20.53
N GLU A 29 -4.88 4.17 19.36
CA GLU A 29 -6.25 4.04 18.83
C GLU A 29 -6.76 2.60 18.87
N GLY A 30 -5.92 1.63 19.24
CA GLY A 30 -6.30 0.21 19.28
C GLY A 30 -6.55 -0.38 17.89
N GLU A 31 -6.09 0.29 16.84
CA GLU A 31 -6.24 -0.13 15.45
C GLU A 31 -5.50 -1.44 15.17
N SER A 32 -6.07 -2.25 14.26
CA SER A 32 -5.31 -3.36 13.69
C SER A 32 -4.14 -2.83 12.85
N LEU A 33 -3.11 -3.67 12.68
CA LEU A 33 -1.95 -3.33 11.85
C LEU A 33 -2.34 -2.91 10.42
N GLU A 34 -3.36 -3.55 9.85
CA GLU A 34 -3.87 -3.21 8.52
C GLU A 34 -4.56 -1.84 8.50
N GLU A 35 -5.36 -1.53 9.52
CA GLU A 35 -6.03 -0.23 9.66
C GLU A 35 -5.00 0.89 9.83
N ALA A 36 -4.04 0.72 10.74
CA ALA A 36 -2.99 1.71 10.98
C ALA A 36 -2.14 1.97 9.72
N VAL A 37 -1.79 0.93 8.96
CA VAL A 37 -1.05 1.09 7.70
C VAL A 37 -1.92 1.77 6.63
N ARG A 38 -3.21 1.44 6.53
CA ARG A 38 -4.14 2.04 5.56
C ARG A 38 -4.35 3.53 5.86
N HIS A 39 -4.50 3.88 7.13
CA HIS A 39 -4.63 5.26 7.56
C HIS A 39 -3.36 6.06 7.27
N GLU A 40 -2.18 5.53 7.60
CA GLU A 40 -0.90 6.18 7.28
C GLU A 40 -0.64 6.29 5.77
N ALA A 41 -1.18 5.37 4.97
CA ALA A 41 -1.12 5.44 3.50
C ALA A 41 -2.16 6.40 2.89
N GLY A 42 -3.09 6.95 3.69
CA GLY A 42 -4.02 8.01 3.28
C GLY A 42 -5.24 7.56 2.48
N GLY A 43 -5.69 6.31 2.60
CA GLY A 43 -6.87 5.80 1.90
C GLY A 43 -8.11 5.67 2.80
N PRO A 44 -9.33 6.05 2.35
CA PRO A 44 -10.56 5.76 3.09
C PRO A 44 -10.78 4.25 3.25
N HIS A 45 -11.44 3.81 4.33
CA HIS A 45 -11.65 2.39 4.57
C HIS A 45 -12.49 1.78 3.42
N PRO A 46 -12.16 0.58 2.89
CA PRO A 46 -12.89 -0.04 1.79
C PRO A 46 -14.37 -0.29 2.12
N GLY A 47 -14.71 -0.48 3.40
CA GLY A 47 -16.10 -0.53 3.88
C GLY A 47 -16.80 0.84 3.91
N GLU A 48 -16.07 1.95 4.05
CA GLU A 48 -16.62 3.31 3.99
C GLU A 48 -16.90 3.75 2.55
N VAL A 49 -16.18 3.18 1.59
CA VAL A 49 -16.44 3.39 0.15
C VAL A 49 -17.30 2.27 -0.47
N ALA A 50 -17.61 1.21 0.29
CA ALA A 50 -18.45 0.11 -0.18
C ALA A 50 -19.89 0.61 -0.37
N GLY A 51 -20.31 0.73 -1.63
CA GLY A 51 -21.65 1.20 -2.01
C GLY A 51 -21.69 2.63 -2.54
N LEU A 52 -20.58 3.36 -2.55
CA LEU A 52 -20.48 4.66 -3.25
C LEU A 52 -20.45 4.50 -4.77
N PHE A 53 -20.12 3.30 -5.27
CA PHE A 53 -19.93 3.03 -6.68
C PHE A 53 -20.96 2.04 -7.19
N THR A 54 -21.50 2.32 -8.38
CA THR A 54 -22.21 1.32 -9.17
C THR A 54 -21.27 0.18 -9.56
N PRO A 55 -21.79 -1.01 -9.96
CA PRO A 55 -20.95 -2.10 -10.44
C PRO A 55 -20.03 -1.68 -11.60
N GLU A 56 -20.51 -0.84 -12.50
CA GLU A 56 -19.75 -0.33 -13.66
C GLU A 56 -18.64 0.64 -13.24
N GLU A 57 -18.89 1.51 -12.25
CA GLU A 57 -17.87 2.40 -11.68
C GLU A 57 -16.83 1.63 -10.88
N THR A 58 -17.26 0.57 -10.19
CA THR A 58 -16.35 -0.33 -9.47
C THR A 58 -15.38 -1.00 -10.43
N GLU A 59 -15.87 -1.50 -11.56
CA GLU A 59 -15.03 -2.17 -12.55
C GLU A 59 -14.03 -1.20 -13.19
N ARG A 60 -14.49 -0.01 -13.60
CA ARG A 60 -13.59 1.05 -14.10
C ARG A 60 -12.52 1.45 -13.10
N MET A 61 -12.86 1.51 -11.81
CA MET A 61 -11.88 1.85 -10.78
C MET A 61 -10.85 0.74 -10.56
N LYS A 62 -11.26 -0.54 -10.63
CA LYS A 62 -10.31 -1.66 -10.62
C LYS A 62 -9.32 -1.56 -11.78
N GLU A 63 -9.83 -1.35 -13.00
CA GLU A 63 -8.99 -1.21 -14.20
C GLU A 63 -7.99 -0.06 -14.06
N ALA A 64 -8.43 1.10 -13.55
CA ALA A 64 -7.56 2.25 -13.32
C ALA A 64 -6.45 1.96 -12.28
N VAL A 65 -6.77 1.23 -11.21
CA VAL A 65 -5.79 0.81 -10.19
C VAL A 65 -4.81 -0.22 -10.75
N GLU A 66 -5.27 -1.16 -11.57
CA GLU A 66 -4.40 -2.15 -12.23
C GLU A 66 -3.42 -1.48 -13.19
N GLU A 67 -3.88 -0.53 -14.01
CA GLU A 67 -3.04 0.27 -14.90
C GLU A 67 -1.97 1.06 -14.12
N LEU A 68 -2.36 1.70 -13.01
CA LEU A 68 -1.42 2.39 -12.14
C LEU A 68 -0.33 1.44 -11.61
N ARG A 69 -0.74 0.30 -11.05
CA ARG A 69 0.18 -0.71 -10.50
C ARG A 69 1.10 -1.30 -11.57
N SER A 70 0.59 -1.52 -12.77
CA SER A 70 1.36 -2.00 -13.92
C SER A 70 2.48 -1.01 -14.25
N ARG A 71 2.14 0.29 -14.38
CA ARG A 71 3.11 1.35 -14.66
C ARG A 71 4.18 1.48 -13.58
N ASP A 72 3.79 1.41 -12.30
CA ASP A 72 4.74 1.46 -11.19
C ASP A 72 5.69 0.25 -11.22
N ARG A 73 5.17 -0.95 -11.49
CA ARG A 73 6.00 -2.15 -11.61
C ARG A 73 7.02 -2.02 -12.75
N SER A 74 6.59 -1.59 -13.94
CA SER A 74 7.48 -1.36 -15.08
C SER A 74 8.51 -0.26 -14.81
N ARG A 75 8.17 0.74 -13.99
CA ARG A 75 9.14 1.75 -13.55
C ARG A 75 10.18 1.15 -12.61
N LEU A 76 9.75 0.39 -11.61
CA LEU A 76 10.65 -0.25 -10.63
C LEU A 76 11.55 -1.31 -11.28
N GLU A 77 11.02 -2.05 -12.26
CA GLU A 77 11.79 -3.02 -13.04
C GLU A 77 12.92 -2.36 -13.82
N ARG A 78 12.64 -1.25 -14.53
CA ARG A 78 13.67 -0.47 -15.23
C ARG A 78 14.75 0.08 -14.29
N VAL A 79 14.34 0.53 -13.10
CA VAL A 79 15.30 0.97 -12.09
C VAL A 79 16.18 -0.20 -11.65
N ARG A 80 15.57 -1.37 -11.37
CA ARG A 80 16.32 -2.58 -11.00
C ARG A 80 17.33 -2.99 -12.08
N GLU A 81 16.92 -2.96 -13.34
CA GLU A 81 17.78 -3.31 -14.48
C GLU A 81 19.00 -2.38 -14.55
N ALA A 82 18.78 -1.06 -14.49
CA ALA A 82 19.85 -0.06 -14.51
C ALA A 82 20.89 -0.23 -13.38
N PHE A 83 20.46 -0.68 -12.19
CA PHE A 83 21.37 -0.98 -11.07
C PHE A 83 22.02 -2.36 -11.14
N SER A 84 21.51 -3.28 -11.98
CA SER A 84 22.08 -4.62 -12.17
C SER A 84 23.13 -4.65 -13.29
N GLU A 85 23.15 -3.63 -14.15
CA GLU A 85 24.14 -3.47 -15.24
C GLU A 85 25.45 -2.79 -14.79
N ASP A 86 25.49 -2.25 -13.56
CA ASP A 86 26.67 -1.56 -12.96
C ASP A 86 27.53 -2.49 -12.05
N GLU A 87 27.23 -3.79 -11.97
CA GLU A 87 28.04 -4.84 -11.27
C GLU A 87 28.87 -5.72 -12.23
#